data_AF-A0A7Y5LIY9-F1
#
_entry.id   AF-A0A7Y5LIY9-F1
#
_cell.length_a   1.000
_cell.length_b   1.000
_cell.length_c   1.000
_cell.angle_alpha   90.00
_cell.angle_beta   90.00
_cell.angle_gamma   90.00
#
_symmetry.space_group_name_H-M   'P 1'
#
loop_
_entity.id
_entity.type
_entity.pdbx_description
1 polymer ?
#
loop_
_entity_poly.entity_id
_entity_poly.type
_entity_poly.pdbx_seq_one_letter_code
_entity_poly.pdbx_strand_id
1 'polypeptide(L)'
;MAATVWKGFLTFGLIPIPLRLHSAARSKRVGFHQSHASDLTRVKQRLYCPADERVVGRSEIVRGYETGKNRRIVVEDEEVQKAAPPSS
;
A
#
# COMPACT_ATOMS: atom_id res chain seq x y z
N MET A 1 0.50 -23.23 -9.38
CA MET A 1 -0.84 -23.16 -9.99
C MET A 1 -1.30 -21.71 -10.05
N ALA A 2 -1.85 -21.27 -11.18
CA ALA A 2 -2.26 -19.88 -11.38
C ALA A 2 -3.50 -19.56 -10.53
N ALA A 3 -3.38 -18.63 -9.58
CA ALA A 3 -4.50 -18.13 -8.80
C ALA A 3 -5.43 -17.29 -9.69
N THR A 4 -6.75 -17.39 -9.48
CA THR A 4 -7.71 -16.51 -10.16
C THR A 4 -7.59 -15.11 -9.58
N VAL A 5 -7.35 -14.11 -10.44
CA VAL A 5 -7.24 -12.71 -10.03
C VAL A 5 -8.61 -12.12 -9.78
N TRP A 6 -9.58 -12.49 -10.62
CA TRP A 6 -10.93 -11.95 -10.55
C TRP A 6 -11.95 -12.91 -11.15
N LYS A 7 -13.17 -12.87 -10.59
CA LYS A 7 -14.34 -13.61 -11.06
C LYS A 7 -15.47 -12.61 -11.23
N GLY A 8 -16.16 -12.68 -12.36
CA GLY A 8 -17.28 -11.80 -12.63
C GLY A 8 -18.00 -12.18 -13.91
N PHE A 9 -18.92 -11.31 -14.32
CA PHE A 9 -19.71 -11.46 -15.53
C PHE A 9 -19.34 -10.34 -16.51
N LEU A 10 -19.12 -10.70 -17.77
CA LEU A 10 -19.04 -9.74 -18.86
C LEU A 10 -20.36 -9.75 -19.60
N THR A 11 -21.02 -8.60 -19.62
CA THR A 11 -22.27 -8.41 -20.35
C THR A 11 -21.97 -7.87 -21.75
N PHE A 12 -22.43 -8.59 -22.76
CA PHE A 12 -22.40 -8.11 -24.15
C PHE A 12 -23.84 -7.95 -24.64
N GLY A 13 -24.30 -6.70 -24.73
CA GLY A 13 -25.72 -6.40 -24.92
C GLY A 13 -26.56 -6.87 -23.73
N LEU A 14 -27.26 -7.99 -23.91
CA LEU A 14 -28.16 -8.60 -22.92
C LEU A 14 -27.71 -9.99 -22.44
N ILE A 15 -26.55 -10.49 -22.90
CA ILE A 15 -26.06 -11.82 -22.56
C ILE A 15 -24.99 -11.71 -21.47
N PRO A 16 -25.23 -12.24 -20.25
CA PRO A 16 -24.21 -12.32 -19.21
C PRO A 16 -23.33 -13.56 -19.40
N ILE A 17 -22.02 -13.36 -19.62
CA ILE A 17 -21.05 -14.46 -19.78
C ILE A 17 -20.16 -14.53 -18.52
N PRO A 18 -20.14 -15.65 -17.78
CA PRO A 18 -19.27 -15.80 -16.62
C PRO A 18 -17.81 -15.98 -17.03
N LEU A 19 -16.91 -15.18 -16.44
CA LEU A 19 -15.48 -15.19 -16.76
C LEU A 19 -14.62 -15.44 -15.50
N ARG A 20 -13.42 -15.98 -15.74
CA ARG A 20 -12.35 -16.05 -14.72
C ARG A 20 -11.08 -15.46 -15.30
N LEU A 21 -10.55 -14.42 -14.68
CA LEU A 21 -9.29 -13.80 -15.07
C LEU A 21 -8.13 -14.46 -14.34
N HIS A 22 -7.11 -14.86 -15.10
CA HIS A 22 -5.88 -15.45 -14.59
C HIS A 22 -4.69 -14.57 -15.01
N SER A 23 -3.72 -14.40 -14.12
CA SER A 23 -2.50 -13.67 -14.43
C SER A 23 -1.65 -14.46 -15.44
N ALA A 24 -1.47 -13.92 -16.66
CA ALA A 24 -0.67 -14.55 -17.71
C ALA A 24 0.84 -14.56 -17.36
N ALA A 25 1.34 -13.46 -16.79
CA ALA A 25 2.71 -13.34 -16.31
C ALA A 25 2.71 -13.09 -14.80
N ARG A 26 3.54 -13.83 -14.06
CA ARG A 26 3.81 -13.59 -12.64
C ARG A 26 5.21 -13.01 -12.54
N SER A 27 5.33 -11.75 -12.14
CA SER A 27 6.63 -11.17 -11.83
C SER A 27 7.23 -11.90 -10.63
N LYS A 28 8.25 -12.72 -10.84
CA LYS A 28 9.08 -13.23 -9.75
C LYS A 28 9.99 -12.09 -9.29
N ARG A 29 9.56 -11.30 -8.32
CA ARG A 29 10.47 -10.44 -7.57
C ARG A 29 11.11 -11.26 -6.47
N VAL A 30 12.43 -11.36 -6.50
CA VAL A 30 13.20 -11.85 -5.35
C VAL A 30 13.13 -10.75 -4.29
N GLY A 31 12.41 -11.02 -3.20
CA GLY A 31 12.36 -10.13 -2.06
C GLY A 31 13.57 -10.39 -1.17
N PHE A 32 14.44 -9.38 -1.00
CA PHE A 32 15.51 -9.45 -0.01
C PHE A 32 14.98 -9.04 1.36
N HIS A 33 15.38 -9.78 2.39
CA HIS A 33 15.18 -9.36 3.77
C HIS A 33 16.43 -8.67 4.29
N GLN A 34 16.25 -7.60 5.06
CA GLN A 34 17.35 -6.96 5.76
C GLN A 34 17.73 -7.83 6.97
N SER A 35 18.91 -8.42 6.91
CA SER A 35 19.47 -9.25 7.98
C SER A 35 20.68 -8.57 8.60
N HIS A 36 20.89 -8.78 9.90
CA HIS A 36 22.09 -8.33 10.60
C HIS A 36 23.31 -9.04 10.02
N ALA A 37 24.35 -8.30 9.65
CA ALA A 37 25.51 -8.86 8.94
C ALA A 37 26.27 -9.91 9.77
N SER A 38 26.31 -9.75 11.10
CA SER A 38 27.06 -10.65 11.99
C SER A 38 26.29 -11.93 12.33
N ASP A 39 24.98 -11.83 12.55
CA ASP A 39 24.19 -12.94 13.13
C ASP A 39 23.11 -13.48 12.18
N LEU A 40 22.99 -12.88 10.99
CA LEU A 40 21.96 -13.17 9.97
C LEU A 40 20.51 -13.06 10.47
N THR A 41 20.29 -12.47 11.63
CA THR A 41 18.98 -12.27 12.23
C THR A 41 18.21 -11.18 11.50
N ARG A 42 16.88 -11.32 11.41
CA ARG A 42 16.02 -10.36 10.70
C ARG A 42 15.95 -9.03 11.45
N VAL A 43 16.34 -7.94 10.79
CA VAL A 43 16.32 -6.59 11.38
C VAL A 43 14.88 -6.10 11.51
N LYS A 44 14.55 -5.51 12.66
CA LYS A 44 13.27 -4.82 12.90
C LYS A 44 13.48 -3.32 12.76
N GLN A 45 12.73 -2.69 11.86
CA GLN A 45 12.71 -1.23 11.73
C GLN A 45 11.75 -0.63 12.77
N ARG A 46 12.22 0.39 13.49
CA ARG A 46 11.41 1.20 14.42
C ARG A 46 11.43 2.65 13.93
N LEU A 47 10.29 3.33 14.06
CA LEU A 47 10.15 4.73 13.69
C LEU A 47 10.50 5.58 14.92
N TYR A 48 11.45 6.50 14.78
CA TYR A 48 11.97 7.31 15.89
C TYR A 48 11.66 8.78 15.64
N CYS A 49 11.12 9.48 16.65
CA CYS A 49 10.87 10.91 16.60
C CYS A 49 12.06 11.65 17.27
N PRO A 50 12.83 12.48 16.53
CA PRO A 50 13.94 13.23 17.10
C PRO A 50 13.53 14.30 18.12
N ALA A 51 12.31 14.82 18.04
CA ALA A 51 11.84 15.88 18.95
C ALA A 51 11.47 15.34 20.34
N ASP A 52 10.87 14.15 20.39
CA ASP A 52 10.42 13.51 21.64
C ASP A 52 11.42 12.45 22.14
N GLU A 53 12.54 12.28 21.43
CA GLU A 53 13.57 11.26 21.64
C GLU A 53 13.05 9.82 21.85
N ARG A 54 11.88 9.50 21.27
CA ARG A 54 11.19 8.22 21.49
C ARG A 54 10.83 7.50 20.22
N VAL A 55 10.69 6.19 20.34
CA VAL A 55 10.12 5.34 19.29
C VAL A 55 8.61 5.60 19.23
N VAL A 56 8.12 6.06 18.08
CA VAL A 56 6.69 6.35 17.86
C VAL A 56 6.00 5.17 17.20
N GLY A 57 4.76 4.92 17.62
CA GLY A 57 3.89 3.93 16.98
C GLY A 57 3.40 4.44 15.62
N ARG A 58 3.00 3.53 14.73
CA ARG A 58 2.36 3.90 13.45
C ARG A 58 1.09 4.75 13.62
N SER A 59 0.40 4.59 14.75
CA SER A 59 -0.81 5.34 15.10
C SER A 59 -0.56 6.83 15.39
N GLU A 60 0.68 7.19 15.71
CA GLU A 60 1.05 8.58 16.04
C GLU A 60 1.61 9.33 14.82
N ILE A 61 1.67 8.66 13.66
CA ILE A 61 2.25 9.20 12.44
C ILE A 61 1.14 9.68 11.53
N VAL A 62 1.04 10.99 11.38
CA VAL A 62 0.12 11.63 10.42
C VAL A 62 0.84 11.97 9.12
N ARG A 63 0.13 11.88 7.99
CA ARG A 63 0.67 12.23 6.67
C ARG A 63 0.49 13.72 6.44
N GLY A 64 1.57 14.49 6.45
CA GLY A 64 1.54 15.91 6.11
C GLY A 64 1.87 16.15 4.63
N TYR A 65 1.09 16.98 3.94
CA TYR A 65 1.46 17.52 2.62
C TYR A 65 1.95 18.97 2.77
N GLU A 66 3.11 19.30 2.18
CA GLU A 66 3.64 20.67 2.19
C GLU A 66 2.99 21.48 1.05
N THR A 67 2.23 22.52 1.41
CA THR A 67 1.67 23.51 0.48
C THR A 67 2.37 24.85 0.72
N GLY A 68 3.41 25.12 -0.07
CA GLY A 68 4.14 26.40 -0.05
C GLY A 68 5.00 26.65 1.19
N LYS A 69 5.66 27.82 1.23
CA LYS A 69 6.59 28.22 2.30
C LYS A 69 5.91 28.15 3.68
N ASN A 70 6.38 27.23 4.52
CA ASN A 70 6.02 27.07 5.93
C ASN A 70 4.58 26.64 6.27
N ARG A 71 3.81 26.05 5.35
CA ARG A 71 2.48 25.52 5.67
C ARG A 71 2.39 24.01 5.37
N ARG A 72 2.32 23.22 6.44
CA ARG A 72 2.04 21.78 6.42
C ARG A 72 0.58 21.57 6.72
N ILE A 73 -0.13 20.91 5.82
CA ILE A 73 -1.51 20.45 6.06
C ILE A 73 -1.42 18.98 6.43
N VAL A 74 -1.97 18.62 7.59
CA VAL A 74 -2.13 17.21 7.96
C VAL A 74 -3.27 16.67 7.13
N VAL A 75 -2.97 15.70 6.27
CA VAL A 75 -3.92 14.99 5.45
C VAL A 75 -4.25 13.69 6.19
N GLU A 76 -5.44 13.65 6.79
CA GLU A 76 -5.96 12.44 7.39
C GLU A 76 -6.32 11.42 6.30
N ASP A 77 -6.11 10.13 6.57
CA ASP A 77 -6.35 9.07 5.58
C ASP A 77 -7.82 9.05 5.08
N GLU A 78 -8.76 9.55 5.87
CA GLU A 78 -10.17 9.70 5.49
C GLU A 78 -10.40 10.74 4.37
N GLU A 79 -9.61 11.80 4.35
CA GLU A 79 -9.73 12.87 3.34
C GLU A 79 -9.20 12.40 1.98
N VAL A 80 -8.14 11.58 1.99
CA VAL A 80 -7.60 10.92 0.79
C VAL A 80 -8.62 9.97 0.18
N GLN A 81 -9.36 9.22 1.00
CA GLN A 81 -10.41 8.33 0.49
C GLN A 81 -11.56 9.10 -0.16
N LYS A 82 -11.96 10.24 0.40
CA LYS A 82 -12.99 11.11 -0.20
C LYS A 82 -12.52 11.77 -1.50
N ALA A 83 -11.23 12.07 -1.61
CA ALA A 83 -10.63 12.66 -2.80
C ALA A 83 -10.32 11.63 -3.91
N ALA A 84 -10.39 10.33 -3.61
CA ALA A 84 -10.19 9.30 -4.62
C ALA A 84 -11.31 9.39 -5.67
N PRO A 85 -10.99 9.50 -6.97
CA PRO A 85 -12.01 9.47 -8.01
C PRO A 85 -12.77 8.15 -7.95
N PRO A 86 -14.08 8.14 -8.29
CA PRO A 86 -14.83 6.89 -8.35
C PRO A 86 -14.13 5.95 -9.32
N SER A 87 -13.67 4.80 -8.81
CA SER A 87 -13.05 3.77 -9.63
C SER A 87 -14.06 3.28 -10.67
N SER A 88 -13.80 3.59 -11.94
CA SER A 88 -14.55 3.06 -13.09
C SER A 88 -14.26 1.58 -13.33
#